data_AF-A0A817APA1-F1
#
_entry.id   AF-A0A817APA1-F1
#
_cell.length_a   1.000
_cell.length_b   1.000
_cell.length_c   1.000
_cell.angle_alpha   90.00
_cell.angle_beta   90.00
_cell.angle_gamma   90.00
#
_symmetry.space_group_name_H-M   'P 1'
#
loop_
_entity.id
_entity.type
_entity.pdbx_description
1 polymer ?
#
loop_
_entity_poly.entity_id
_entity_poly.type
_entity_poly.pdbx_seq_one_letter_code
_entity_poly.pdbx_strand_id
1 'polypeptide(L)'
;MKLVDIHPIYNRQKVRFITTYLCQQPFSSQADFWFDSQPCDNMDRSMTIYEWYYNIPAVKWPKGCFYFTPFLYVVIQIQYFPSIINDVVYGEKIILIRERPKYTIGTYQIVTNSIEIQKTRAEFSCQYRSLPMQIFSIELYSTDEGKSISLYRVRNREVQSIIKGNLQWPENFYQVTNPVDIIASDYLRNALSEVICQINARFWTEHDDEIPMEICWNNHYSRILNRYLPVDEQIVPETHYLILIQHI
;
A
#
# COMPACT_ATOMS: atom_id res chain seq x y z
N MET A 1 7.81 -2.31 22.07
CA MET A 1 6.70 -3.31 22.04
C MET A 1 6.48 -3.70 20.59
N LYS A 2 5.91 -4.89 20.32
CA LYS A 2 5.75 -5.37 18.94
C LYS A 2 4.27 -5.66 18.68
N LEU A 3 3.78 -5.20 17.54
CA LEU A 3 2.38 -5.27 17.18
C LEU A 3 2.11 -6.54 16.37
N VAL A 4 1.11 -7.31 16.81
CA VAL A 4 0.81 -8.66 16.28
C VAL A 4 -0.43 -8.70 15.42
N ASP A 5 -1.45 -7.95 15.84
CA ASP A 5 -2.75 -7.98 15.18
C ASP A 5 -3.54 -6.73 15.57
N ILE A 6 -4.47 -6.36 14.69
CA ILE A 6 -5.41 -5.27 14.89
C ILE A 6 -6.80 -5.78 14.55
N HIS A 7 -7.72 -5.65 15.50
CA HIS A 7 -9.12 -5.98 15.29
C HIS A 7 -9.98 -4.71 15.40
N PRO A 8 -10.62 -4.28 14.31
CA PRO A 8 -11.47 -3.10 14.34
C PRO A 8 -12.75 -3.39 15.14
N ILE A 9 -13.16 -2.41 15.94
CA ILE A 9 -14.39 -2.39 16.74
C ILE A 9 -15.30 -1.32 16.16
N TYR A 10 -16.26 -1.73 15.34
CA TYR A 10 -17.07 -0.80 14.56
C TYR A 10 -18.48 -1.31 14.29
N ASN A 11 -19.37 -0.38 13.90
CA ASN A 11 -20.64 -0.72 13.27
C ASN A 11 -20.52 -0.49 11.75
N ARG A 12 -20.68 -1.57 10.97
CA ARG A 12 -20.55 -1.56 9.51
C ARG A 12 -21.50 -0.57 8.81
N GLN A 13 -22.62 -0.21 9.42
CA GLN A 13 -23.57 0.76 8.86
C GLN A 13 -23.18 2.21 9.13
N LYS A 14 -22.21 2.46 10.01
CA LYS A 14 -21.86 3.80 10.51
C LYS A 14 -20.47 4.24 10.12
N VAL A 15 -19.55 3.30 9.95
CA VAL A 15 -18.15 3.57 9.62
C VAL A 15 -17.89 3.27 8.15
N ARG A 16 -17.32 4.24 7.45
CA ARG A 16 -16.88 4.13 6.05
C ARG A 16 -15.49 3.50 5.97
N PHE A 17 -14.54 3.97 6.77
CA PHE A 17 -13.22 3.35 6.90
C PHE A 17 -12.57 3.64 8.26
N ILE A 18 -11.57 2.82 8.60
CA ILE A 18 -10.68 2.98 9.74
C ILE A 18 -9.25 2.83 9.24
N THR A 19 -8.38 3.74 9.62
CA THR A 19 -6.95 3.69 9.29
C THR A 19 -6.12 3.90 10.54
N THR A 20 -5.10 3.07 10.72
CA THR A 20 -4.20 3.09 11.87
C THR A 20 -2.82 3.51 11.43
N TYR A 21 -2.34 4.58 12.04
CA TYR A 21 -1.03 5.17 11.79
C TYR A 21 -0.11 4.97 12.98
N LEU A 22 1.17 4.80 12.69
CA LEU A 22 2.25 4.93 13.65
C LEU A 22 3.03 6.21 13.39
N CYS A 23 3.34 6.96 14.45
CA CYS A 23 4.16 8.16 14.37
C CYS A 23 4.85 8.51 15.70
N GLN A 24 5.84 9.40 15.64
CA GLN A 24 6.55 9.95 16.80
C GLN A 24 5.73 11.03 17.51
N GLN A 25 4.91 11.79 16.78
CA GLN A 25 4.07 12.84 17.32
C GLN A 25 2.70 12.87 16.61
N PRO A 26 1.58 12.75 17.36
CA PRO A 26 0.25 12.96 16.80
C PRO A 26 0.08 14.43 16.39
N PHE A 27 -0.81 14.68 15.43
CA PHE A 27 -1.08 16.04 14.97
C PHE A 27 -1.58 16.97 16.09
N SER A 28 -2.40 16.44 17.00
CA SER A 28 -2.84 17.17 18.19
C SER A 28 -2.41 16.44 19.46
N SER A 29 -1.83 17.21 20.39
CA SER A 29 -1.48 16.75 21.74
C SER A 29 -2.37 17.34 22.83
N GLN A 30 -3.31 18.23 22.46
CA GLN A 30 -4.12 19.00 23.41
C GLN A 30 -5.59 18.56 23.50
N ALA A 31 -6.03 17.68 22.61
CA ALA A 31 -7.42 17.21 22.55
C ALA A 31 -7.48 15.68 22.56
N ASP A 32 -8.55 15.13 23.14
CA ASP A 32 -8.79 13.68 23.14
C ASP A 32 -9.03 13.12 21.73
N PHE A 33 -9.50 13.96 20.80
CA PHE A 33 -9.64 13.68 19.37
C PHE A 33 -9.64 14.98 18.56
N TRP A 34 -9.45 14.88 17.24
CA TRP A 34 -9.54 16.01 16.31
C TRP A 34 -10.22 15.60 15.00
N PHE A 35 -10.77 16.59 14.29
CA PHE A 35 -11.52 16.38 13.03
C PHE A 35 -10.66 16.59 11.77
N ASP A 36 -9.37 16.86 11.93
CA ASP A 36 -8.47 16.99 10.80
C ASP A 36 -8.20 15.61 10.16
N SER A 37 -8.07 15.60 8.84
CA SER A 37 -7.61 14.44 8.08
C SER A 37 -6.16 14.07 8.38
N GLN A 38 -5.41 14.98 8.99
CA GLN A 38 -4.02 14.77 9.32
C GLN A 38 -3.84 13.93 10.60
N PRO A 39 -3.23 12.71 10.53
CA PRO A 39 -3.06 11.86 11.70
C PRO A 39 -1.85 12.26 12.57
N CYS A 40 -0.76 12.69 11.96
CA CYS A 40 0.52 12.94 12.63
C CYS A 40 1.08 14.32 12.26
N ASP A 41 2.02 14.82 13.07
CA ASP A 41 2.67 16.11 12.81
C ASP A 41 3.25 16.19 11.39
N ASN A 42 3.20 17.38 10.79
CA ASN A 42 3.65 17.63 9.41
C ASN A 42 5.13 17.31 9.18
N MET A 43 5.96 17.40 10.21
CA MET A 43 7.38 17.10 10.13
C MET A 43 7.69 15.64 10.44
N ASP A 44 6.69 14.85 10.82
CA ASP A 44 6.84 13.47 11.22
C ASP A 44 6.56 12.49 10.06
N ARG A 45 7.27 11.37 10.07
CA ARG A 45 6.96 10.25 9.17
C ARG A 45 5.82 9.46 9.79
N SER A 46 4.66 9.47 9.15
CA SER A 46 3.58 8.55 9.48
C SER A 46 3.73 7.25 8.67
N MET A 47 3.37 6.13 9.30
CA MET A 47 3.30 4.84 8.63
C MET A 47 1.92 4.23 8.85
N THR A 48 1.22 3.93 7.77
CA THR A 48 -0.02 3.18 7.81
C THR A 48 0.28 1.70 8.07
N ILE A 49 -0.31 1.14 9.13
CA ILE A 49 -0.10 -0.27 9.52
C ILE A 49 -1.35 -1.12 9.38
N TYR A 50 -2.54 -0.51 9.43
CA TYR A 50 -3.79 -1.22 9.30
C TYR A 50 -4.84 -0.33 8.68
N GLU A 51 -5.64 -0.93 7.82
CA GLU A 51 -6.74 -0.28 7.13
C GLU A 51 -7.92 -1.22 7.01
N TRP A 52 -9.10 -0.65 7.24
CA TRP A 52 -10.38 -1.30 7.06
C TRP A 52 -11.29 -0.38 6.27
N TYR A 53 -11.95 -0.91 5.25
CA TYR A 53 -12.94 -0.17 4.48
C TYR A 53 -14.25 -0.91 4.42
N TYR A 54 -15.35 -0.15 4.37
CA TYR A 54 -16.67 -0.69 4.14
C TYR A 54 -16.68 -1.53 2.85
N ASN A 55 -17.07 -2.80 2.99
CA ASN A 55 -17.18 -3.80 1.92
C ASN A 55 -15.86 -4.27 1.28
N ILE A 56 -14.70 -3.86 1.78
CA ILE A 56 -13.40 -4.38 1.32
C ILE A 56 -12.90 -5.41 2.34
N PRO A 57 -12.49 -6.62 1.90
CA PRO A 57 -11.86 -7.59 2.78
C PRO A 57 -10.62 -6.98 3.45
N ALA A 58 -10.52 -7.10 4.78
CA ALA A 58 -9.33 -6.67 5.49
C ALA A 58 -8.13 -7.56 5.14
N VAL A 59 -6.98 -6.95 4.91
CA VAL A 59 -5.72 -7.65 4.67
C VAL A 59 -5.33 -8.40 5.94
N LYS A 60 -5.25 -9.72 5.86
CA LYS A 60 -4.79 -10.56 6.97
C LYS A 60 -3.28 -10.62 7.00
N TRP A 61 -2.70 -10.35 8.16
CA TRP A 61 -1.27 -10.51 8.34
C TRP A 61 -0.89 -11.99 8.32
N PRO A 62 0.25 -12.37 7.72
CA PRO A 62 0.72 -13.75 7.77
C PRO A 62 1.01 -14.17 9.21
N LYS A 63 0.73 -15.44 9.54
CA LYS A 63 0.96 -15.97 10.90
C LYS A 63 2.43 -15.81 11.30
N GLY A 64 2.67 -15.31 12.52
CA GLY A 64 4.01 -15.16 13.06
C GLY A 64 4.79 -13.97 12.49
N CYS A 65 4.12 -13.04 11.82
CA CYS A 65 4.66 -11.76 11.37
C CYS A 65 4.19 -10.63 12.30
N PHE A 66 5.05 -9.63 12.47
CA PHE A 66 4.85 -8.58 13.47
C PHE A 66 5.37 -7.25 12.95
N TYR A 67 4.70 -6.16 13.27
CA TYR A 67 5.27 -4.83 13.05
C TYR A 67 6.25 -4.50 14.19
N PHE A 68 7.52 -4.30 13.81
CA PHE A 68 8.47 -3.63 14.66
C PHE A 68 8.39 -2.14 14.40
N THR A 69 8.37 -1.35 15.47
CA THR A 69 8.26 0.09 15.35
C THR A 69 8.94 0.80 16.52
N PRO A 70 9.77 1.83 16.23
CA PRO A 70 10.25 2.78 17.23
C PRO A 70 9.25 3.93 17.46
N PHE A 71 8.10 3.95 16.77
CA PHE A 71 7.07 4.98 16.93
C PHE A 71 6.42 4.89 18.31
N LEU A 72 6.22 6.06 18.92
CA LEU A 72 5.69 6.19 20.28
C LEU A 72 4.16 6.21 20.33
N TYR A 73 3.52 6.62 19.24
CA TYR A 73 2.08 6.82 19.19
C TYR A 73 1.42 5.95 18.13
N VAL A 74 0.21 5.51 18.48
CA VAL A 74 -0.76 4.95 17.53
C VAL A 74 -1.87 5.98 17.37
N VAL A 75 -2.18 6.35 16.14
CA VAL A 75 -3.28 7.25 15.80
C VAL A 75 -4.30 6.48 14.96
N ILE A 76 -5.55 6.49 15.39
CA ILE A 76 -6.65 5.82 14.69
C ILE A 76 -7.53 6.90 14.07
N GLN A 77 -7.62 6.89 12.74
CA GLN A 77 -8.53 7.74 11.98
C GLN A 77 -9.78 6.94 11.63
N ILE A 78 -10.95 7.52 11.88
CA ILE A 78 -12.24 6.89 11.58
C ILE A 78 -13.06 7.85 10.74
N GLN A 79 -13.41 7.45 9.51
CA GLN A 79 -14.39 8.18 8.72
C GLN A 79 -15.79 7.57 8.89
N TYR A 80 -16.73 8.39 9.36
CA TYR A 80 -18.15 8.03 9.48
C TYR A 80 -18.90 8.29 8.17
N PHE A 81 -20.05 7.62 7.98
CA PHE A 81 -20.99 8.02 6.95
C PHE A 81 -21.65 9.37 7.30
N PRO A 82 -21.91 10.25 6.31
CA PRO A 82 -22.37 11.63 6.55
C PRO A 82 -23.63 11.77 7.40
N SER A 83 -24.46 10.74 7.43
CA SER A 83 -25.78 10.74 8.09
C SER A 83 -25.74 10.32 9.56
N ILE A 84 -24.57 9.98 10.13
CA ILE A 84 -24.50 9.35 11.45
C ILE A 84 -23.33 9.90 12.27
N ILE A 85 -23.61 10.95 13.04
CA ILE A 85 -22.77 11.36 14.16
C ILE A 85 -23.64 11.24 15.42
N ASN A 86 -23.60 10.06 16.04
CA ASN A 86 -24.11 9.87 17.40
C ASN A 86 -22.91 9.63 18.31
N ASP A 87 -23.08 9.80 19.62
CA ASP A 87 -22.06 9.61 20.68
C ASP A 87 -21.58 8.16 20.86
N VAL A 88 -21.30 7.46 19.77
CA VAL A 88 -20.78 6.09 19.79
C VAL A 88 -19.31 6.13 19.39
N VAL A 89 -18.45 5.74 20.33
CA VAL A 89 -17.01 5.61 20.11
C VAL A 89 -16.73 4.27 19.44
N TYR A 90 -16.17 4.30 18.23
CA TYR A 90 -15.55 3.16 17.57
C TYR A 90 -14.03 3.22 17.72
N GLY A 91 -13.34 2.12 17.44
CA GLY A 91 -11.89 2.06 17.62
C GLY A 91 -11.34 0.70 17.24
N GLU A 92 -10.24 0.32 17.86
CA GLU A 92 -9.52 -0.91 17.53
C GLU A 92 -8.97 -1.60 18.78
N LYS A 93 -8.98 -2.93 18.76
CA LYS A 93 -8.22 -3.74 19.70
C LYS A 93 -6.85 -4.06 19.09
N ILE A 94 -5.81 -3.53 19.71
CA ILE A 94 -4.42 -3.68 19.29
C ILE A 94 -3.76 -4.76 20.16
N ILE A 95 -3.22 -5.81 19.54
CA ILE A 95 -2.54 -6.90 20.24
C ILE A 95 -1.03 -6.67 20.21
N LEU A 96 -0.44 -6.49 21.40
CA LEU A 96 1.00 -6.28 21.58
C LEU A 96 1.65 -7.48 22.25
N ILE A 97 2.86 -7.83 21.80
CA ILE A 97 3.73 -8.80 22.48
C ILE A 97 5.09 -8.21 22.82
N ARG A 98 5.81 -8.92 23.70
CA ARG A 98 7.19 -8.61 24.09
C ARG A 98 8.22 -9.53 23.43
N GLU A 99 7.82 -10.68 22.91
CA GLU A 99 8.74 -11.67 22.35
C GLU A 99 9.38 -11.19 21.04
N ARG A 100 10.58 -11.71 20.74
CA ARG A 100 11.27 -11.42 19.48
C ARG A 100 10.56 -12.17 18.35
N PRO A 101 10.02 -11.48 17.34
CA PRO A 101 9.30 -12.09 16.26
C PRO A 101 10.29 -12.82 15.36
N LYS A 102 9.80 -13.84 14.67
CA LYS A 102 10.58 -14.49 13.62
C LYS A 102 10.64 -13.65 12.34
N TYR A 103 9.53 -12.96 12.04
CA TYR A 103 9.39 -12.14 10.84
C TYR A 103 8.89 -10.74 11.19
N THR A 104 9.46 -9.73 10.54
CA THR A 104 9.01 -8.34 10.61
C THR A 104 8.15 -8.03 9.39
N ILE A 105 7.04 -7.31 9.58
CA ILE A 105 6.25 -6.72 8.51
C ILE A 105 6.80 -5.32 8.21
N GLY A 106 6.99 -5.02 6.93
CA GLY A 106 7.37 -3.71 6.44
C GLY A 106 6.58 -3.31 5.20
N THR A 107 6.81 -2.08 4.75
CA THR A 107 6.22 -1.53 3.53
C THR A 107 7.31 -1.14 2.54
N TYR A 108 7.25 -1.68 1.32
CA TYR A 108 8.06 -1.25 0.20
C TYR A 108 7.25 -0.26 -0.63
N GLN A 109 7.55 1.02 -0.48
CA GLN A 109 6.89 2.11 -1.21
C GLN A 109 7.55 2.31 -2.55
N ILE A 110 6.73 2.46 -3.58
CA ILE A 110 7.16 2.84 -4.91
C ILE A 110 6.43 4.13 -5.23
N VAL A 111 7.19 5.21 -5.38
CA VAL A 111 6.64 6.55 -5.57
C VAL A 111 7.09 7.06 -6.92
N THR A 112 6.18 7.70 -7.64
CA THR A 112 6.48 8.32 -8.94
C THR A 112 6.64 9.82 -8.73
N ASN A 113 7.69 10.42 -9.29
CA ASN A 113 7.91 11.86 -9.14
C ASN A 113 6.85 12.63 -9.95
N SER A 114 6.16 13.54 -9.26
CA SER A 114 5.04 14.33 -9.77
C SER A 114 5.36 15.23 -10.98
N ILE A 115 6.64 15.47 -11.25
CA ILE A 115 7.10 16.34 -12.35
C ILE A 115 6.83 15.72 -13.73
N GLU A 116 6.66 14.39 -13.82
CA GLU A 116 6.28 13.72 -15.08
C GLU A 116 4.77 13.52 -15.26
N ILE A 117 3.90 14.01 -14.35
CA ILE A 117 2.43 13.87 -14.45
C ILE A 117 1.83 14.56 -15.70
N GLN A 118 2.58 15.42 -16.39
CA GLN A 118 2.17 15.89 -17.73
C GLN A 118 2.21 14.79 -18.80
N LYS A 119 2.87 13.66 -18.52
CA LYS A 119 2.80 12.44 -19.32
C LYS A 119 1.70 11.57 -18.72
N THR A 120 0.86 11.00 -19.58
CA THR A 120 -0.14 9.97 -19.24
C THR A 120 0.46 8.66 -18.74
N ARG A 121 1.72 8.65 -18.26
CA ARG A 121 2.54 7.47 -18.04
C ARG A 121 3.42 7.66 -16.83
N ALA A 122 3.33 6.72 -15.89
CA ALA A 122 4.27 6.58 -14.80
C ALA A 122 5.03 5.25 -14.92
N GLU A 123 6.35 5.32 -14.87
CA GLU A 123 7.22 4.15 -14.92
C GLU A 123 8.19 4.18 -13.73
N PHE A 124 8.37 3.04 -13.07
CA PHE A 124 9.43 2.85 -12.09
C PHE A 124 10.17 1.55 -12.36
N SER A 125 11.43 1.53 -11.95
CA SER A 125 12.24 0.33 -11.96
C SER A 125 13.40 0.44 -10.98
N CYS A 126 13.36 -0.39 -9.94
CA CYS A 126 14.40 -0.44 -8.93
C CYS A 126 14.96 -1.84 -8.80
N GLN A 127 16.28 -1.91 -8.63
CA GLN A 127 16.93 -3.13 -8.18
C GLN A 127 16.77 -3.23 -6.67
N TYR A 128 16.28 -4.37 -6.19
CA TYR A 128 16.17 -4.67 -4.78
C TYR A 128 17.54 -5.01 -4.19
N ARG A 129 17.85 -4.50 -3.00
CA ARG A 129 19.19 -4.60 -2.38
C ARG A 129 19.19 -5.03 -0.91
N SER A 130 18.01 -5.30 -0.35
CA SER A 130 17.84 -5.56 1.08
C SER A 130 17.62 -7.06 1.36
N LEU A 131 17.25 -7.40 2.59
CA LEU A 131 16.98 -8.78 3.01
C LEU A 131 15.84 -9.41 2.19
N PRO A 132 15.85 -10.73 1.93
CA PRO A 132 14.75 -11.39 1.23
C PRO A 132 13.39 -11.03 1.84
N MET A 133 12.44 -10.59 1.00
CA MET A 133 11.10 -10.23 1.43
C MET A 133 10.03 -11.02 0.68
N GLN A 134 8.85 -11.13 1.27
CA GLN A 134 7.68 -11.80 0.71
C GLN A 134 6.53 -10.79 0.66
N ILE A 135 6.11 -10.38 -0.53
CA ILE A 135 5.01 -9.43 -0.69
C ILE A 135 3.68 -10.18 -0.55
N PHE A 136 2.81 -9.79 0.40
CA PHE A 136 1.47 -10.38 0.59
C PHE A 136 0.32 -9.44 0.27
N SER A 137 0.56 -8.13 0.22
CA SER A 137 -0.50 -7.16 -0.01
C SER A 137 0.04 -5.97 -0.78
N ILE A 138 -0.80 -5.44 -1.64
CA ILE A 138 -0.51 -4.23 -2.39
C ILE A 138 -1.65 -3.24 -2.18
N GLU A 139 -1.27 -2.01 -1.89
CA GLU A 139 -2.17 -0.88 -1.73
C GLU A 139 -1.76 0.21 -2.71
N LEU A 140 -2.76 0.84 -3.34
CA LEU A 140 -2.56 1.76 -4.44
C LEU A 140 -3.11 3.15 -4.12
N TYR A 141 -2.32 4.15 -4.49
CA TYR A 141 -2.71 5.55 -4.46
C TYR A 141 -2.53 6.12 -5.87
N SER A 142 -3.65 6.38 -6.54
CA SER A 142 -3.70 6.99 -7.87
C SER A 142 -4.64 8.19 -7.86
N THR A 143 -4.49 9.06 -8.85
CA THR A 143 -5.54 10.02 -9.20
C THR A 143 -6.66 9.31 -9.96
N ASP A 144 -7.83 9.94 -10.07
CA ASP A 144 -9.02 9.37 -10.75
C ASP A 144 -8.79 9.04 -12.24
N GLU A 145 -7.67 9.45 -12.82
CA GLU A 145 -7.31 9.26 -14.23
C GLU A 145 -6.61 7.91 -14.51
N GLY A 146 -6.17 7.20 -13.47
CA GLY A 146 -5.50 5.92 -13.64
C GLY A 146 -6.46 4.82 -14.07
N LYS A 147 -6.12 4.06 -15.13
CA LYS A 147 -6.96 2.96 -15.64
C LYS A 147 -6.46 1.58 -15.27
N SER A 148 -5.15 1.37 -15.27
CA SER A 148 -4.57 0.05 -15.04
C SER A 148 -3.30 0.14 -14.21
N ILE A 149 -3.04 -0.96 -13.51
CA ILE A 149 -1.81 -1.19 -12.81
C ILE A 149 -1.26 -2.56 -13.16
N SER A 150 0.05 -2.64 -13.28
CA SER A 150 0.77 -3.89 -13.21
C SER A 150 2.07 -3.69 -12.45
N LEU A 151 2.51 -4.70 -11.70
CA LEU A 151 3.80 -4.73 -11.03
C LEU A 151 4.38 -6.13 -11.15
N TYR A 152 5.66 -6.18 -11.48
CA TYR A 152 6.40 -7.39 -11.79
C TYR A 152 7.70 -7.46 -10.99
N ARG A 153 8.10 -8.70 -10.72
CA ARG A 153 9.47 -9.06 -10.39
C ARG A 153 10.17 -9.54 -11.66
N VAL A 154 11.37 -9.02 -11.94
CA VAL A 154 12.27 -9.53 -12.97
C VAL A 154 13.50 -10.14 -12.30
N ARG A 155 13.71 -11.44 -12.51
CA ARG A 155 14.84 -12.22 -11.98
C ARG A 155 15.43 -13.04 -13.10
N ASN A 156 16.73 -12.93 -13.37
CA ASN A 156 17.39 -13.73 -14.42
C ASN A 156 16.67 -13.71 -15.78
N ARG A 157 16.08 -12.56 -16.16
CA ARG A 157 15.26 -12.36 -17.38
C ARG A 157 13.88 -13.02 -17.37
N GLU A 158 13.52 -13.71 -16.30
CA GLU A 158 12.17 -14.20 -16.08
C GLU A 158 11.32 -13.13 -15.40
N VAL A 159 10.07 -13.01 -15.83
CA VAL A 159 9.11 -12.03 -15.33
C VAL A 159 7.98 -12.75 -14.60
N GLN A 160 7.78 -12.40 -13.35
CA GLN A 160 6.65 -12.86 -12.55
C GLN A 160 5.74 -11.69 -12.20
N SER A 161 4.46 -11.81 -12.51
CA SER A 161 3.44 -10.84 -12.09
C SER A 161 3.25 -10.90 -10.58
N ILE A 162 3.30 -9.74 -9.93
CA ILE A 162 2.93 -9.56 -8.52
C ILE A 162 1.47 -9.12 -8.43
N ILE A 163 1.08 -8.19 -9.30
CA ILE A 163 -0.29 -7.71 -9.46
C ILE A 163 -0.51 -7.25 -10.90
N LYS A 164 -1.73 -7.46 -11.39
CA LYS A 164 -2.30 -6.81 -12.58
C LYS A 164 -3.75 -6.49 -12.26
N GLY A 165 -4.18 -5.25 -12.47
CA GLY A 165 -5.50 -4.79 -12.03
C GLY A 165 -5.95 -3.51 -12.72
N ASN A 166 -7.19 -3.13 -12.43
CA ASN A 166 -7.82 -1.89 -12.89
C ASN A 166 -8.00 -0.94 -11.70
N LEU A 167 -7.44 0.26 -11.80
CA LEU A 167 -7.46 1.28 -10.72
C LEU A 167 -8.85 1.88 -10.47
N GLN A 168 -9.79 1.70 -11.39
CA GLN A 168 -11.19 2.10 -11.22
C GLN A 168 -12.01 1.07 -10.43
N TRP A 169 -11.43 -0.08 -10.09
CA TRP A 169 -12.10 -1.02 -9.20
C TRP A 169 -12.12 -0.45 -7.78
N PRO A 170 -13.23 -0.63 -7.03
CA PRO A 170 -13.41 -0.04 -5.71
C PRO A 170 -12.43 -0.58 -4.65
N GLU A 171 -11.63 -1.58 -4.99
CA GLU A 171 -10.64 -2.20 -4.12
C GLU A 171 -9.26 -1.59 -4.40
N ASN A 172 -8.89 -0.55 -3.66
CA ASN A 172 -7.51 -0.03 -3.63
C ASN A 172 -6.51 -1.01 -2.99
N PHE A 173 -7.01 -2.17 -2.52
CA PHE A 173 -6.28 -3.19 -1.79
C PHE A 173 -6.36 -4.52 -2.51
N TYR A 174 -5.20 -5.03 -2.88
CA TYR A 174 -5.06 -6.34 -3.51
C TYR A 174 -4.31 -7.23 -2.55
N GLN A 175 -5.03 -8.18 -1.96
CA GLN A 175 -4.38 -9.30 -1.30
C GLN A 175 -3.70 -10.14 -2.37
N VAL A 176 -2.39 -10.33 -2.24
CA VAL A 176 -1.63 -11.17 -3.17
C VAL A 176 -1.92 -12.63 -2.79
N THR A 177 -2.68 -13.33 -3.64
CA THR A 177 -3.13 -14.72 -3.37
C THR A 177 -1.98 -15.67 -3.08
N ASN A 178 -0.86 -15.51 -3.80
CA ASN A 178 0.37 -16.25 -3.59
C ASN A 178 1.51 -15.25 -3.38
N PRO A 179 2.00 -15.11 -2.13
CA PRO A 179 3.06 -14.15 -1.86
C PRO A 179 4.27 -14.35 -2.77
N VAL A 180 4.84 -13.22 -3.21
CA VAL A 180 5.95 -13.22 -4.15
C VAL A 180 7.24 -12.92 -3.41
N ASP A 181 8.23 -13.82 -3.57
CA ASP A 181 9.56 -13.65 -3.00
C ASP A 181 10.36 -12.64 -3.82
N ILE A 182 10.98 -11.69 -3.12
CA ILE A 182 11.90 -10.70 -3.69
C ILE A 182 13.23 -10.83 -2.95
N ILE A 183 14.31 -11.01 -3.70
CA ILE A 183 15.67 -11.18 -3.16
C ILE A 183 16.61 -10.13 -3.75
N ALA A 184 17.75 -9.93 -3.10
CA ALA A 184 18.75 -9.00 -3.58
C ALA A 184 19.11 -9.29 -5.06
N SER A 185 19.21 -8.22 -5.85
CA SER A 185 19.41 -8.21 -7.31
C SER A 185 18.17 -8.46 -8.18
N ASP A 186 17.02 -8.79 -7.60
CA ASP A 186 15.76 -8.72 -8.34
C ASP A 186 15.45 -7.29 -8.76
N TYR A 187 14.67 -7.14 -9.82
CA TYR A 187 14.13 -5.84 -10.21
C TYR A 187 12.61 -5.82 -10.00
N LEU A 188 12.13 -4.76 -9.34
CA LEU A 188 10.70 -4.44 -9.30
C LEU A 188 10.40 -3.43 -10.39
N ARG A 189 9.37 -3.70 -11.20
CA ARG A 189 9.00 -2.92 -12.39
C ARG A 189 7.49 -2.92 -12.57
N ASN A 190 6.84 -1.77 -12.71
CA ASN A 190 5.51 -1.75 -13.31
C ASN A 190 5.57 -1.85 -14.82
N ALA A 191 4.49 -2.24 -15.50
CA ALA A 191 4.33 -1.76 -16.85
C ALA A 191 3.75 -0.35 -16.86
N LEU A 192 3.66 0.23 -18.04
CA LEU A 192 3.05 1.54 -18.29
C LEU A 192 1.70 1.66 -17.58
N SER A 193 1.66 2.40 -16.47
CA SER A 193 0.42 2.72 -15.78
C SER A 193 0.05 4.16 -16.06
N GLU A 194 -1.21 4.39 -16.42
CA GLU A 194 -1.78 5.74 -16.46
C GLU A 194 -1.84 6.26 -15.02
N VAL A 195 -1.06 7.32 -14.75
CA VAL A 195 -1.03 8.16 -13.52
C VAL A 195 -1.21 7.40 -12.19
N ILE A 196 -0.20 6.64 -11.77
CA ILE A 196 -0.08 6.13 -10.39
C ILE A 196 0.87 7.04 -9.63
N CYS A 197 0.44 7.54 -8.46
CA CYS A 197 1.28 8.36 -7.59
C CYS A 197 2.14 7.50 -6.66
N GLN A 198 1.58 6.40 -6.14
CA GLN A 198 2.27 5.54 -5.20
C GLN A 198 1.69 4.11 -5.15
N ILE A 199 2.58 3.12 -4.99
CA ILE A 199 2.26 1.73 -4.67
C ILE A 199 2.92 1.39 -3.34
N ASN A 200 2.15 0.88 -2.39
CA ASN A 200 2.62 0.35 -1.13
C ASN A 200 2.55 -1.18 -1.17
N ALA A 201 3.69 -1.85 -1.33
CA ALA A 201 3.76 -3.31 -1.22
C ALA A 201 4.08 -3.69 0.23
N ARG A 202 3.12 -4.26 0.95
CA ARG A 202 3.38 -4.82 2.30
C ARG A 202 4.06 -6.17 2.15
N PHE A 203 5.13 -6.35 2.91
CA PHE A 203 5.93 -7.55 2.89
C PHE A 203 6.25 -8.05 4.30
N TRP A 204 6.68 -9.30 4.40
CA TRP A 204 7.41 -9.75 5.57
C TRP A 204 8.80 -10.24 5.19
N THR A 205 9.75 -10.08 6.11
CA THR A 205 11.15 -10.52 5.96
C THR A 205 11.63 -11.14 7.27
N GLU A 206 12.78 -11.82 7.25
CA GLU A 206 13.42 -12.27 8.50
C GLU A 206 13.58 -11.09 9.45
N HIS A 207 13.39 -11.33 10.74
CA HIS A 207 13.30 -10.24 11.69
C HIS A 207 14.57 -9.37 11.70
N ASP A 208 14.36 -8.15 11.21
CA ASP A 208 15.27 -7.02 11.29
C ASP A 208 14.68 -5.98 12.25
N ASP A 209 15.53 -5.41 13.10
CA ASP A 209 15.19 -4.33 14.02
C ASP A 209 15.16 -2.96 13.30
N GLU A 210 15.56 -2.89 12.02
CA GLU A 210 15.64 -1.64 11.25
C GLU A 210 14.58 -1.46 10.17
N ILE A 211 13.84 -2.49 9.75
CA ILE A 211 13.04 -2.41 8.51
C ILE A 211 11.52 -2.28 8.78
N PRO A 212 10.98 -1.06 8.88
CA PRO A 212 9.56 -0.80 8.75
C PRO A 212 9.18 -0.23 7.37
N MET A 213 10.12 0.36 6.62
CA MET A 213 9.83 0.95 5.32
C MET A 213 11.06 1.06 4.40
N GLU A 214 10.90 0.65 3.13
CA GLU A 214 11.86 0.85 2.04
C GLU A 214 11.20 1.64 0.91
N ILE A 215 11.95 2.46 0.16
CA ILE A 215 11.37 3.31 -0.89
C ILE A 215 12.14 3.20 -2.22
N CYS A 216 11.40 3.05 -3.31
CA CYS A 216 11.85 3.17 -4.69
C CYS A 216 11.33 4.47 -5.31
N TRP A 217 12.24 5.41 -5.60
CA TRP A 217 11.91 6.73 -6.16
C TRP A 217 12.09 6.86 -7.68
N ASN A 218 12.75 5.88 -8.32
CA ASN A 218 13.36 6.11 -9.63
C ASN A 218 13.05 5.02 -10.66
N ASN A 219 13.19 5.42 -11.92
CA ASN A 219 13.13 4.57 -13.09
C ASN A 219 14.52 4.30 -13.66
N HIS A 220 15.33 3.49 -12.97
CA HIS A 220 16.74 3.31 -13.34
C HIS A 220 16.98 2.32 -14.49
N TYR A 221 16.04 1.40 -14.72
CA TYR A 221 16.25 0.21 -15.54
C TYR A 221 15.14 -0.04 -16.60
N SER A 222 14.13 0.83 -16.75
CA SER A 222 12.98 0.62 -17.67
C SER A 222 13.43 0.23 -19.07
N ARG A 223 14.36 0.97 -19.66
CA ARG A 223 14.87 0.71 -21.02
C ARG A 223 15.39 -0.72 -21.19
N ILE A 224 16.07 -1.26 -20.18
CA ILE A 224 16.66 -2.60 -20.24
C ILE A 224 15.61 -3.66 -19.92
N LEU A 225 14.68 -3.36 -19.00
CA LEU A 225 13.70 -4.33 -18.52
C LEU A 225 12.46 -4.46 -19.41
N ASN A 226 12.12 -3.43 -20.20
CA ASN A 226 10.92 -3.43 -21.05
C ASN A 226 10.88 -4.62 -22.02
N ARG A 227 12.05 -5.07 -22.50
CA ARG A 227 12.15 -6.24 -23.41
C ARG A 227 11.72 -7.57 -22.79
N TYR A 228 11.60 -7.63 -21.46
CA TYR A 228 11.21 -8.85 -20.74
C TYR A 228 9.73 -8.85 -20.36
N LEU A 229 9.06 -7.69 -20.38
CA LEU A 229 7.65 -7.60 -20.03
C LEU A 229 6.77 -8.31 -21.08
N PRO A 230 5.56 -8.77 -20.72
CA PRO A 230 4.58 -9.23 -21.70
C PRO A 230 4.32 -8.19 -22.80
N VAL A 231 4.04 -8.62 -24.03
CA VAL A 231 3.93 -7.72 -25.20
C VAL A 231 2.76 -6.73 -25.04
N ASP A 232 1.65 -7.14 -24.43
CA ASP A 232 0.51 -6.30 -24.10
C ASP A 232 0.83 -5.21 -23.07
N GLU A 233 1.90 -5.39 -22.30
CA GLU A 233 2.41 -4.45 -21.30
C GLU A 233 3.53 -3.54 -21.88
N GLN A 234 4.09 -3.92 -23.04
CA GLN A 234 5.03 -3.10 -23.81
C GLN A 234 4.32 -2.11 -24.73
N ILE A 235 3.07 -2.41 -25.10
CA ILE A 235 2.26 -1.63 -26.03
C ILE A 235 1.31 -0.75 -25.22
N VAL A 236 1.22 0.52 -25.62
CA VAL A 236 0.26 1.46 -25.05
C VAL A 236 -1.11 1.08 -25.61
N PRO A 237 -2.14 0.79 -24.79
CA PRO A 237 -3.48 0.63 -25.30
C PRO A 237 -3.85 1.92 -26.03
N GLU A 238 -4.16 1.85 -27.33
CA GLU A 238 -4.92 2.92 -27.97
C GLU A 238 -6.20 3.08 -27.14
N THR A 239 -6.48 4.30 -26.70
CA THR A 239 -7.65 4.64 -25.89
C THR A 239 -8.92 4.22 -26.64
N HIS A 240 -9.41 3.01 -26.37
CA HIS A 240 -10.69 2.55 -26.87
C HIS A 240 -11.75 3.06 -25.91
N TYR A 241 -12.46 4.12 -26.31
CA TYR A 241 -13.68 4.54 -25.63
C TYR A 241 -14.75 3.48 -25.86
N LEU A 242 -15.09 2.71 -24.82
CA LEU A 242 -16.33 1.94 -24.82
C LEU A 242 -17.48 2.93 -24.61
N ILE A 243 -18.09 3.37 -25.71
CA ILE A 243 -19.34 4.14 -25.68
C ILE A 243 -20.46 3.14 -25.34
N LEU A 244 -21.02 3.29 -24.15
CA LEU A 244 -22.20 2.56 -23.74
C LEU A 244 -23.41 3.24 -24.40
N ILE A 245 -23.83 2.72 -25.56
CA ILE A 245 -25.08 3.17 -26.20
C ILE A 245 -26.23 2.55 -25.42
N GLN A 246 -26.84 3.32 -24.52
CA GLN A 246 -28.17 3.00 -24.02
C GLN A 246 -29.17 3.26 -25.16
N HIS A 247 -29.80 2.19 -25.65
CA HIS A 247 -31.02 2.32 -26.42
C HIS A 247 -32.12 2.86 -25.49
N ILE A 248 -32.68 4.02 -25.85
CA ILE A 248 -33.93 4.57 -25.31
C ILE A 248 -35.09 3.73 -25.83
#